data_AF-A0A355AD30-F1
#
_entry.id   AF-A0A355AD30-F1
#
_cell.length_a   1.000
_cell.length_b   1.000
_cell.length_c   1.000
_cell.angle_alpha   90.00
_cell.angle_beta   90.00
_cell.angle_gamma   90.00
#
_symmetry.space_group_name_H-M   'P 1'
#
loop_
_entity.id
_entity.type
_entity.pdbx_description
1 polymer ?
#
loop_
_entity_poly.entity_id
_entity_poly.type
_entity_poly.pdbx_seq_one_letter_code
_entity_poly.pdbx_strand_id
1 'polypeptide(L)'
;MKNSILSAKQTVENYGIKEATVHWNLSPEKLTDICVEKGQGKIVKSGALMVNTGEFTGRSPLDRFIVKDNITKDKVWWGDINIPFEEDKFDKLYNKVVSYLSNKELYVRDSYACADENFRINIRIISELPWSSLFAYNMFLRPDENELKNFTPDWTIVQAPSFMAIASEDGTRQHNFAILNFSKKIALIGGTGYTGEIKKGIFSALNFILPVEKETLP
;
A
#
# COMPACT_ATOMS: atom_id res chain seq x y z
N MET A 1 17.32 -13.30 -16.77
CA MET A 1 16.84 -11.93 -16.52
C MET A 1 15.33 -11.93 -16.69
N LYS A 2 14.54 -11.92 -15.61
CA LYS A 2 13.08 -11.82 -15.71
C LYS A 2 12.70 -10.34 -15.77
N ASN A 3 12.26 -9.89 -16.94
CA ASN A 3 11.79 -8.52 -17.20
C ASN A 3 10.52 -8.22 -16.39
N SER A 4 10.21 -6.93 -16.22
CA SER A 4 8.96 -6.46 -15.62
C SER A 4 7.77 -7.10 -16.34
N ILE A 5 6.91 -7.84 -15.62
CA ILE A 5 5.71 -8.46 -16.18
C ILE A 5 4.56 -7.48 -15.98
N LEU A 6 4.15 -6.85 -17.09
CA LEU A 6 3.03 -5.93 -17.16
C LEU A 6 1.90 -6.57 -17.96
N SER A 7 0.67 -6.53 -17.44
CA SER A 7 -0.51 -6.81 -18.24
C SER A 7 -0.79 -5.64 -19.19
N ALA A 8 -1.21 -5.93 -20.43
CA ALA A 8 -1.54 -4.92 -21.43
C ALA A 8 -2.63 -3.91 -21.02
N LYS A 9 -3.36 -4.17 -19.93
CA LYS A 9 -4.44 -3.30 -19.41
C LYS A 9 -4.08 -2.53 -18.15
N GLN A 10 -2.86 -2.70 -17.62
CA GLN A 10 -2.48 -2.13 -16.34
C GLN A 10 -1.76 -0.78 -16.52
N THR A 11 -2.28 0.24 -15.82
CA THR A 11 -1.69 1.57 -15.76
C THR A 11 -1.92 2.16 -14.36
N VAL A 12 -0.98 2.99 -13.90
CA VAL A 12 -1.16 3.76 -12.67
C VAL A 12 -2.05 5.00 -12.86
N GLU A 13 -2.33 5.37 -14.10
CA GLU A 13 -3.21 6.51 -14.44
C GLU A 13 -4.65 6.32 -13.96
N ASN A 14 -5.11 5.06 -13.85
CA ASN A 14 -6.40 4.72 -13.27
C ASN A 14 -6.53 5.14 -11.80
N TYR A 15 -5.40 5.41 -11.14
CA TYR A 15 -5.33 5.89 -9.75
C TYR A 15 -5.02 7.39 -9.68
N GLY A 16 -5.10 8.13 -10.80
CA GLY A 16 -4.81 9.57 -10.85
C GLY A 16 -3.32 9.92 -10.86
N ILE A 17 -2.42 8.94 -10.95
CA ILE A 17 -0.97 9.13 -11.05
C ILE A 17 -0.60 9.27 -12.53
N LYS A 18 -0.03 10.41 -12.91
CA LYS A 18 0.27 10.74 -14.32
C LYS A 18 1.78 10.72 -14.57
N GLU A 19 2.17 10.34 -15.78
CA GLU A 19 3.55 10.49 -16.29
C GLU A 19 4.63 9.82 -15.42
N ALA A 20 4.26 8.82 -14.61
CA ALA A 20 5.20 8.09 -13.78
C ALA A 20 5.96 7.03 -14.59
N THR A 21 7.24 6.85 -14.28
CA THR A 21 8.01 5.68 -14.76
C THR A 21 7.72 4.51 -13.84
N VAL A 22 7.01 3.49 -14.32
CA VAL A 22 6.52 2.42 -13.45
C VAL A 22 7.22 1.09 -13.71
N HIS A 23 7.76 0.51 -12.65
CA HIS A 23 8.37 -0.82 -12.66
C HIS A 23 7.43 -1.86 -12.08
N TRP A 24 6.92 -2.74 -12.92
CA TRP A 24 5.93 -3.74 -12.54
C TRP A 24 6.58 -5.07 -12.18
N ASN A 25 6.19 -5.61 -11.03
CA ASN A 25 6.44 -7.00 -10.66
C ASN A 25 7.92 -7.44 -10.73
N LEU A 26 8.89 -6.51 -10.60
CA LEU A 26 10.33 -6.79 -10.54
C LEU A 26 10.72 -7.92 -9.58
N SER A 27 11.77 -8.67 -9.90
CA SER A 27 12.22 -9.74 -9.02
C SER A 27 12.85 -9.19 -7.71
N PRO A 28 12.91 -10.00 -6.64
CA PRO A 28 13.58 -9.62 -5.40
C PRO A 28 15.03 -9.18 -5.59
N GLU A 29 15.76 -9.85 -6.48
CA GLU A 29 17.14 -9.52 -6.81
C GLU A 29 17.22 -8.11 -7.42
N LYS A 30 16.37 -7.82 -8.43
CA LYS A 30 16.40 -6.50 -9.07
C LYS A 30 15.98 -5.38 -8.13
N LEU A 31 14.98 -5.61 -7.28
CA LEU A 31 14.58 -4.63 -6.25
C LEU A 31 15.71 -4.39 -5.25
N THR A 32 16.43 -5.45 -4.86
CA THR A 32 17.58 -5.38 -3.96
C THR A 32 18.71 -4.57 -4.58
N ASP A 33 19.06 -4.84 -5.85
CA ASP A 33 20.07 -4.09 -6.59
C ASP A 33 19.72 -2.60 -6.65
N ILE A 34 18.47 -2.27 -7.02
CA ILE A 34 17.99 -0.88 -7.08
C ILE A 34 18.09 -0.20 -5.71
N CYS A 35 17.75 -0.90 -4.61
CA CYS A 35 17.89 -0.34 -3.26
C CYS A 35 19.34 0.04 -2.96
N VAL A 36 20.30 -0.80 -3.34
CA VAL A 36 21.73 -0.57 -3.11
C VAL A 36 22.25 0.54 -4.02
N GLU A 37 21.94 0.50 -5.32
CA GLU A 37 22.32 1.49 -6.32
C GLU A 37 21.84 2.90 -5.95
N LYS A 38 20.63 3.01 -5.40
CA LYS A 38 20.05 4.28 -4.94
C LYS A 38 20.49 4.70 -3.53
N GLY A 39 21.35 3.93 -2.86
CA GLY A 39 21.78 4.19 -1.49
C GLY A 39 20.66 4.06 -0.44
N GLN A 40 19.55 3.40 -0.78
CA GLN A 40 18.38 3.19 0.09
C GLN A 40 18.51 1.93 0.95
N GLY A 41 19.54 1.11 0.73
CA GLY A 41 19.85 -0.05 1.54
C GLY A 41 21.28 -0.52 1.34
N LYS A 42 21.70 -1.47 2.18
CA LYS A 42 23.01 -2.11 2.11
C LYS A 42 22.86 -3.62 2.31
N ILE A 43 23.71 -4.39 1.65
CA ILE A 43 23.77 -5.84 1.87
C ILE A 43 24.62 -6.10 3.10
N VAL A 44 24.06 -6.82 4.08
CA VAL A 44 24.80 -7.26 5.27
C VAL A 44 25.51 -8.59 5.00
N LYS A 45 26.38 -9.03 5.93
CA LYS A 45 27.18 -10.25 5.77
C LYS A 45 26.37 -11.51 5.42
N SER A 46 25.11 -11.60 5.85
CA SER A 46 24.23 -12.73 5.54
C SER A 46 23.67 -12.72 4.10
N GLY A 47 23.93 -11.68 3.31
CA GLY A 47 23.33 -11.48 2.00
C GLY A 47 21.96 -10.80 2.05
N ALA A 48 21.42 -10.52 3.25
CA ALA A 48 20.15 -9.82 3.40
C ALA A 48 20.27 -8.32 3.09
N LEU A 49 19.23 -7.74 2.50
CA LEU A 49 19.09 -6.30 2.36
C LEU A 49 18.69 -5.67 3.70
N MET A 50 19.49 -4.72 4.17
CA MET A 50 19.16 -3.84 5.29
C MET A 50 18.72 -2.48 4.76
N VAL A 51 17.58 -1.99 5.21
CA VAL A 51 17.02 -0.67 4.86
C VAL A 51 16.77 0.15 6.12
N ASN A 52 16.69 1.47 5.98
CA ASN A 52 16.27 2.37 7.04
C ASN A 52 14.87 2.92 6.71
N THR A 53 13.92 2.77 7.63
CA THR A 53 12.53 3.22 7.47
C THR A 53 12.30 4.70 7.79
N GLY A 54 13.37 5.43 8.15
CA GLY A 54 13.34 6.84 8.50
C GLY A 54 12.95 7.07 9.96
N GLU A 55 12.17 8.12 10.22
CA GLU A 55 11.72 8.52 11.56
C GLU A 55 10.92 7.40 12.26
N PHE A 56 10.06 6.72 11.51
CA PHE A 56 9.17 5.69 12.05
C PHE A 56 9.81 4.31 11.94
N THR A 57 10.23 3.76 13.08
CA THR A 57 10.79 2.39 13.20
C THR A 57 9.76 1.36 13.67
N GLY A 58 8.52 1.80 13.88
CA GLY A 58 7.39 1.01 14.33
C GLY A 58 6.07 1.59 13.83
N ARG A 59 4.97 1.00 14.29
CA ARG A 59 3.62 1.49 13.98
C ARG A 59 3.37 2.84 14.64
N SER A 60 2.47 3.62 14.03
CA SER A 60 1.91 4.84 14.60
C SER A 60 0.39 4.69 14.81
N PRO A 61 -0.07 4.02 15.89
CA PRO A 61 -1.48 3.69 16.05
C PRO A 61 -2.42 4.90 16.03
N LEU A 62 -1.95 6.05 16.54
CA LEU A 62 -2.72 7.31 16.59
C LEU A 62 -2.81 8.02 15.23
N ASP A 63 -2.06 7.56 14.23
CA ASP A 63 -2.07 8.08 12.85
C ASP A 63 -2.73 7.11 11.87
N ARG A 64 -3.41 6.10 12.41
CA ARG A 64 -4.17 5.13 11.64
C ARG A 64 -5.65 5.49 11.69
N PHE A 65 -6.23 5.70 10.51
CA PHE A 65 -7.61 6.13 10.36
C PHE A 65 -8.41 5.20 9.45
N ILE A 66 -9.73 5.23 9.58
CA ILE A 66 -10.66 4.57 8.68
C ILE A 66 -11.67 5.61 8.21
N VAL A 67 -11.85 5.75 6.90
CA VAL A 67 -12.86 6.64 6.33
C VAL A 67 -14.23 6.20 6.81
N LYS A 68 -14.98 7.14 7.40
CA LYS A 68 -16.35 6.93 7.87
C LYS A 68 -17.31 7.17 6.71
N ASP A 69 -17.50 6.13 5.89
CA ASP A 69 -18.34 6.14 4.70
C ASP A 69 -19.63 5.32 4.93
N ASN A 70 -20.45 5.14 3.89
CA ASN A 70 -21.68 4.36 3.99
C ASN A 70 -21.46 2.86 4.28
N ILE A 71 -20.27 2.32 4.02
CA ILE A 71 -19.92 0.91 4.30
C ILE A 71 -19.52 0.76 5.77
N THR A 72 -18.75 1.69 6.30
CA THR A 72 -18.11 1.58 7.61
C THR A 72 -18.89 2.23 8.74
N LYS A 73 -19.69 3.29 8.47
CA LYS A 73 -20.31 4.15 9.49
C LYS A 73 -21.02 3.38 10.62
N ASP A 74 -21.72 2.30 10.30
CA ASP A 74 -22.52 1.51 11.25
C ASP A 74 -21.88 0.17 11.61
N LYS A 75 -20.81 -0.22 10.92
CA LYS A 75 -20.18 -1.56 11.05
C LYS A 75 -18.83 -1.54 11.74
N VAL A 76 -18.14 -0.41 11.73
CA VAL A 76 -16.85 -0.26 12.42
C VAL A 76 -17.08 0.10 13.88
N TRP A 77 -16.34 -0.55 14.79
CA TRP A 77 -16.30 -0.18 16.19
C TRP A 77 -15.41 1.05 16.40
N TRP A 78 -16.01 2.23 16.32
CA TRP A 78 -15.33 3.53 16.43
C TRP A 78 -14.82 3.80 17.85
N GLY A 79 -13.64 4.41 17.97
CA GLY A 79 -13.02 4.78 19.24
C GLY A 79 -11.53 5.11 19.08
N ASP A 80 -10.76 5.02 20.16
CA ASP A 80 -9.33 5.38 20.15
C ASP A 80 -8.46 4.47 19.25
N ILE A 81 -8.99 3.30 18.87
CA ILE A 81 -8.31 2.34 17.99
C ILE A 81 -8.71 2.53 16.51
N ASN A 82 -10.00 2.76 16.25
CA ASN A 82 -10.53 2.97 14.92
C ASN A 82 -11.00 4.42 14.82
N ILE A 83 -10.06 5.29 14.43
CA ILE A 83 -10.28 6.73 14.37
C ILE A 83 -10.97 7.08 13.06
N PRO A 84 -12.14 7.75 13.09
CA PRO A 84 -12.86 8.12 11.86
C PRO A 84 -12.08 9.17 11.06
N PHE A 85 -12.13 9.04 9.74
CA PHE A 85 -11.65 10.05 8.79
C PHE A 85 -12.79 10.51 7.89
N GLU A 86 -12.85 11.80 7.58
CA GLU A 86 -13.87 12.37 6.70
C GLU A 86 -13.59 12.00 5.24
N GLU A 87 -14.63 11.66 4.48
CA GLU A 87 -14.51 11.21 3.09
C GLU A 87 -13.95 12.31 2.16
N ASP A 88 -14.40 13.56 2.33
CA ASP A 88 -13.93 14.68 1.52
C ASP A 88 -12.46 15.04 1.82
N LYS A 89 -12.03 14.91 3.08
CA LYS A 89 -10.64 15.04 3.51
C LYS A 89 -9.78 13.94 2.91
N PHE A 90 -10.28 12.70 2.90
CA PHE A 90 -9.57 11.59 2.26
C PHE A 90 -9.35 11.88 0.78
N ASP A 91 -10.38 12.33 0.07
CA ASP A 91 -10.29 12.60 -1.36
C ASP A 91 -9.31 13.73 -1.69
N LYS A 92 -9.32 14.81 -0.89
CA LYS A 92 -8.34 15.91 -1.02
C LYS A 92 -6.92 15.41 -0.79
N LEU A 93 -6.68 14.65 0.28
CA LEU A 93 -5.35 14.12 0.63
C LEU A 93 -4.88 13.10 -0.41
N TYR A 94 -5.76 12.19 -0.85
CA TYR A 94 -5.47 11.23 -1.91
C TYR A 94 -5.02 11.95 -3.18
N ASN A 95 -5.75 12.98 -3.61
CA ASN A 95 -5.39 13.79 -4.78
C ASN A 95 -4.02 14.46 -4.64
N LYS A 96 -3.68 14.97 -3.44
CA LYS A 96 -2.34 15.51 -3.14
C LYS A 96 -1.26 14.41 -3.29
N VAL A 97 -1.50 13.23 -2.73
CA VAL A 97 -0.54 12.10 -2.79
C VAL A 97 -0.32 11.61 -4.22
N VAL A 98 -1.37 11.38 -5.00
CA VAL A 98 -1.21 10.88 -6.39
C VAL A 98 -0.62 11.95 -7.32
N SER A 99 -0.89 13.23 -7.06
CA SER A 99 -0.20 14.33 -7.72
C SER A 99 1.29 14.36 -7.37
N TYR A 100 1.63 14.13 -6.11
CA TYR A 100 3.02 14.02 -5.66
C TYR A 100 3.74 12.81 -6.28
N LEU A 101 3.05 11.68 -6.46
CA LEU A 101 3.61 10.47 -7.09
C LEU A 101 3.71 10.58 -8.63
N SER A 102 3.01 11.54 -9.23
CA SER A 102 3.09 11.79 -10.67
C SER A 102 4.50 12.26 -11.06
N ASN A 103 4.94 11.95 -12.29
CA ASN A 103 6.29 12.24 -12.78
C ASN A 103 7.45 11.56 -12.02
N LYS A 104 7.16 10.63 -11.11
CA LYS A 104 8.17 9.88 -10.35
C LYS A 104 8.42 8.48 -10.91
N GLU A 105 9.50 7.89 -10.44
CA GLU A 105 9.73 6.46 -10.58
C GLU A 105 9.00 5.69 -9.48
N LEU A 106 8.18 4.71 -9.86
CA LEU A 106 7.34 3.92 -8.96
C LEU A 106 7.60 2.42 -9.13
N TYR A 107 7.38 1.68 -8.05
CA TYR A 107 7.50 0.23 -7.99
C TYR A 107 6.14 -0.35 -7.66
N VAL A 108 5.59 -1.10 -8.61
CA VAL A 108 4.27 -1.70 -8.48
C VAL A 108 4.37 -3.21 -8.32
N ARG A 109 3.64 -3.74 -7.35
CA ARG A 109 3.51 -5.16 -7.08
C ARG A 109 2.04 -5.56 -7.12
N ASP A 110 1.73 -6.55 -7.94
CA ASP A 110 0.49 -7.30 -7.83
C ASP A 110 0.76 -8.56 -6.97
N SER A 111 -0.11 -8.78 -5.98
CA SER A 111 -0.02 -9.87 -5.00
C SER A 111 -1.41 -10.26 -4.53
N TYR A 112 -1.56 -11.30 -3.72
CA TYR A 112 -2.84 -11.58 -3.06
C TYR A 112 -2.68 -11.98 -1.61
N ALA A 113 -3.73 -11.77 -0.83
CA ALA A 113 -3.87 -12.30 0.53
C ALA A 113 -4.94 -13.39 0.54
N CYS A 114 -4.88 -14.23 1.58
CA CYS A 114 -5.64 -15.47 1.74
C CYS A 114 -5.24 -16.55 0.71
N ALA A 115 -4.85 -17.73 1.20
CA ALA A 115 -4.40 -18.83 0.36
C ALA A 115 -5.56 -19.62 -0.27
N ASP A 116 -6.71 -19.68 0.40
CA ASP A 116 -7.93 -20.27 -0.12
C ASP A 116 -8.55 -19.34 -1.18
N GLU A 117 -8.84 -19.90 -2.35
CA GLU A 117 -9.39 -19.17 -3.51
C GLU A 117 -10.73 -18.49 -3.21
N ASN A 118 -11.54 -19.04 -2.31
CA ASN A 118 -12.85 -18.46 -1.95
C ASN A 118 -12.75 -17.14 -1.19
N PHE A 119 -11.60 -16.92 -0.53
CA PHE A 119 -11.33 -15.76 0.31
C PHE A 119 -10.18 -14.91 -0.23
N ARG A 120 -9.63 -15.27 -1.39
CA ARG A 120 -8.52 -14.56 -2.01
C ARG A 120 -8.89 -13.11 -2.26
N ILE A 121 -7.99 -12.21 -1.87
CA ILE A 121 -8.09 -10.78 -2.16
C ILE A 121 -6.87 -10.38 -2.97
N ASN A 122 -7.11 -9.89 -4.19
CA ASN A 122 -6.07 -9.35 -5.05
C ASN A 122 -5.66 -7.95 -4.56
N ILE A 123 -4.36 -7.75 -4.38
CA ILE A 123 -3.77 -6.53 -3.83
C ILE A 123 -2.79 -5.95 -4.84
N ARG A 124 -2.97 -4.68 -5.18
CA ARG A 124 -1.95 -3.88 -5.88
C ARG A 124 -1.27 -2.94 -4.91
N ILE A 125 0.05 -2.95 -4.88
CA ILE A 125 0.85 -2.01 -4.10
C ILE A 125 1.54 -1.06 -5.08
N ILE A 126 1.35 0.23 -4.89
CA ILE A 126 2.01 1.31 -5.64
C ILE A 126 2.88 2.07 -4.64
N SER A 127 4.19 2.09 -4.86
CA SER A 127 5.14 2.72 -3.94
C SER A 127 6.23 3.50 -4.67
N GLU A 128 6.68 4.61 -4.09
CA GLU A 128 7.89 5.32 -4.54
C GLU A 128 9.20 4.64 -4.11
N LEU A 129 9.14 3.60 -3.26
CA LEU A 129 10.33 2.92 -2.72
C LEU A 129 10.41 1.43 -3.15
N PRO A 130 11.54 0.99 -3.71
CA PRO A 130 11.73 -0.38 -4.20
C PRO A 130 11.62 -1.43 -3.08
N TRP A 131 12.14 -1.13 -1.90
CA TRP A 131 12.06 -2.07 -0.76
C TRP A 131 10.63 -2.26 -0.25
N SER A 132 9.70 -1.33 -0.52
CA SER A 132 8.29 -1.53 -0.18
C SER A 132 7.64 -2.58 -1.09
N SER A 133 7.98 -2.58 -2.39
CA SER A 133 7.60 -3.66 -3.31
C SER A 133 8.25 -4.99 -2.90
N LEU A 134 9.51 -4.97 -2.44
CA LEU A 134 10.19 -6.18 -1.97
C LEU A 134 9.54 -6.75 -0.69
N PHE A 135 9.16 -5.86 0.24
CA PHE A 135 8.40 -6.25 1.42
C PHE A 135 7.08 -6.91 1.03
N ALA A 136 6.33 -6.32 0.09
CA ALA A 136 5.08 -6.91 -0.39
C ALA A 136 5.29 -8.31 -1.01
N TYR A 137 6.35 -8.50 -1.79
CA TYR A 137 6.72 -9.80 -2.35
C TYR A 137 6.96 -10.88 -1.27
N ASN A 138 7.60 -10.50 -0.17
CA ASN A 138 7.89 -11.40 0.94
C ASN A 138 6.64 -11.69 1.81
N MET A 139 5.79 -10.69 1.98
CA MET A 139 4.68 -10.75 2.92
C MET A 139 3.39 -11.35 2.36
N PHE A 140 3.11 -11.12 1.08
CA PHE A 140 1.89 -11.57 0.42
C PHE A 140 2.16 -12.75 -0.52
N LEU A 141 1.09 -13.41 -0.95
CA LEU A 141 1.17 -14.50 -1.91
C LEU A 141 1.37 -13.95 -3.32
N ARG A 142 2.03 -14.76 -4.16
CA ARG A 142 2.55 -14.33 -5.46
C ARG A 142 1.72 -14.94 -6.59
N PRO A 143 1.08 -14.12 -7.43
CA PRO A 143 0.46 -14.62 -8.65
C PRO A 143 1.51 -15.19 -9.59
N ASP A 144 1.14 -16.23 -10.33
CA ASP A 144 1.92 -16.74 -11.43
C ASP A 144 1.86 -15.82 -12.66
N GLU A 145 2.65 -16.12 -13.69
CA GLU A 145 2.75 -15.29 -14.88
C GLU A 145 1.45 -15.21 -15.70
N ASN A 146 0.56 -16.20 -15.58
CA ASN A 146 -0.75 -16.19 -16.24
C ASN A 146 -1.77 -15.38 -15.44
N GLU A 147 -1.77 -15.51 -14.11
CA GLU A 147 -2.58 -14.70 -13.22
C GLU A 147 -2.25 -13.21 -13.37
N LEU A 148 -0.96 -12.86 -13.48
CA LEU A 148 -0.51 -11.48 -13.69
C LEU A 148 -1.06 -10.85 -14.98
N LYS A 149 -1.22 -11.62 -16.06
CA LYS A 149 -1.72 -11.09 -17.35
C LYS A 149 -3.14 -10.54 -17.26
N ASN A 150 -3.97 -11.08 -16.37
CA ASN A 150 -5.37 -10.70 -16.19
C ASN A 150 -5.66 -10.16 -14.78
N PHE A 151 -4.62 -9.71 -14.07
CA PHE A 151 -4.75 -9.33 -12.67
C PHE A 151 -5.57 -8.04 -12.50
N THR A 152 -6.62 -8.16 -11.70
CA THR A 152 -7.51 -7.06 -11.29
C THR A 152 -7.45 -6.94 -9.77
N PRO A 153 -7.00 -5.80 -9.22
CA PRO A 153 -6.90 -5.63 -7.78
C PRO A 153 -8.28 -5.42 -7.15
N ASP A 154 -8.55 -6.13 -6.06
CA ASP A 154 -9.66 -5.83 -5.16
C ASP A 154 -9.32 -4.65 -4.25
N TRP A 155 -8.08 -4.61 -3.77
CA TRP A 155 -7.55 -3.55 -2.92
C TRP A 155 -6.29 -2.94 -3.52
N THR A 156 -6.15 -1.63 -3.35
CA THR A 156 -4.93 -0.91 -3.75
C THR A 156 -4.29 -0.24 -2.54
N ILE A 157 -2.99 -0.45 -2.36
CA ILE A 157 -2.17 0.27 -1.39
C ILE A 157 -1.40 1.34 -2.16
N VAL A 158 -1.59 2.61 -1.81
CA VAL A 158 -0.81 3.74 -2.34
C VAL A 158 0.09 4.24 -1.23
N GLN A 159 1.40 4.08 -1.40
CA GLN A 159 2.37 4.37 -0.36
C GLN A 159 3.42 5.39 -0.83
N ALA A 160 3.48 6.51 -0.12
CA ALA A 160 4.35 7.65 -0.39
C ALA A 160 5.06 8.11 0.90
N PRO A 161 6.08 7.38 1.39
CA PRO A 161 6.74 7.68 2.67
C PRO A 161 7.35 9.06 2.77
N SER A 162 7.74 9.64 1.63
CA SER A 162 8.38 10.95 1.58
C SER A 162 7.36 12.08 1.41
N PHE A 163 6.08 11.77 1.24
CA PHE A 163 5.00 12.76 1.29
C PHE A 163 4.63 13.06 2.75
N MET A 164 4.72 14.33 3.14
CA MET A 164 4.38 14.78 4.49
C MET A 164 3.05 15.55 4.47
N ALA A 165 2.05 15.06 5.18
CA ALA A 165 0.78 15.76 5.32
C ALA A 165 0.92 17.03 6.16
N ILE A 166 0.08 18.02 5.87
CA ILE A 166 -0.07 19.24 6.67
C ILE A 166 -1.30 19.02 7.55
N ALA A 167 -1.08 18.66 8.82
CA ALA A 167 -2.14 18.26 9.76
C ALA A 167 -3.34 19.23 9.81
N SER A 168 -3.07 20.54 9.83
CA SER A 168 -4.10 21.59 9.85
C SER A 168 -4.98 21.65 8.60
N GLU A 169 -4.50 21.16 7.46
CA GLU A 169 -5.22 21.17 6.18
C GLU A 169 -5.85 19.82 5.87
N ASP A 170 -5.05 18.76 6.05
CA ASP A 170 -5.29 17.42 5.53
C ASP A 170 -6.15 16.56 6.47
N GLY A 171 -6.44 17.03 7.68
CA GLY A 171 -7.26 16.31 8.66
C GLY A 171 -6.52 15.16 9.35
N THR A 172 -5.20 15.08 9.18
CA THR A 172 -4.34 14.14 9.90
C THR A 172 -3.91 14.70 11.25
N ARG A 173 -3.45 13.83 12.16
CA ARG A 173 -2.94 14.25 13.47
C ARG A 173 -1.55 14.90 13.38
N GLN A 174 -0.70 14.38 12.50
CA GLN A 174 0.64 14.89 12.20
C GLN A 174 1.00 14.55 10.74
N HIS A 175 2.28 14.62 10.38
CA HIS A 175 2.72 14.52 8.99
C HIS A 175 2.61 13.12 8.37
N ASN A 176 2.65 12.05 9.18
CA ASN A 176 2.41 10.68 8.73
C ASN A 176 0.95 10.27 8.92
N PHE A 177 0.52 9.32 8.11
CA PHE A 177 -0.85 8.80 8.11
C PHE A 177 -0.92 7.41 7.47
N ALA A 178 -1.86 6.60 7.95
CA ALA A 178 -2.27 5.35 7.32
C ALA A 178 -3.81 5.28 7.34
N ILE A 179 -4.44 5.47 6.18
CA ILE A 179 -5.90 5.65 6.09
C ILE A 179 -6.51 4.53 5.22
N LEU A 180 -7.51 3.84 5.75
CA LEU A 180 -8.28 2.84 5.01
C LEU A 180 -9.60 3.43 4.51
N ASN A 181 -9.87 3.31 3.21
CA ASN A 181 -11.14 3.67 2.60
C ASN A 181 -11.76 2.41 1.99
N PHE A 182 -12.87 1.94 2.56
CA PHE A 182 -13.54 0.71 2.13
C PHE A 182 -14.38 0.91 0.87
N SER A 183 -15.02 2.08 0.70
CA SER A 183 -15.78 2.38 -0.53
C SER A 183 -14.89 2.42 -1.76
N LYS A 184 -13.68 2.99 -1.63
CA LYS A 184 -12.70 3.05 -2.72
C LYS A 184 -11.76 1.86 -2.77
N LYS A 185 -11.79 1.00 -1.73
CA LYS A 185 -10.86 -0.13 -1.50
C LYS A 185 -9.38 0.28 -1.60
N ILE A 186 -9.05 1.38 -0.93
CA ILE A 186 -7.70 1.97 -0.91
C ILE A 186 -7.15 1.99 0.51
N ALA A 187 -5.90 1.57 0.67
CA ALA A 187 -5.07 1.89 1.81
C ALA A 187 -4.06 2.97 1.41
N LEU A 188 -4.18 4.16 1.98
CA LEU A 188 -3.31 5.30 1.69
C LEU A 188 -2.31 5.48 2.82
N ILE A 189 -1.01 5.46 2.52
CA ILE A 189 0.07 5.55 3.50
C ILE A 189 1.04 6.66 3.10
N GLY A 190 1.32 7.60 4.01
CA GLY A 190 2.26 8.69 3.78
C GLY A 190 3.03 9.08 5.04
N GLY A 191 4.17 9.74 4.85
CA GLY A 191 5.05 10.25 5.90
C GLY A 191 5.77 9.19 6.72
N THR A 192 5.57 7.90 6.42
CA THR A 192 6.22 6.79 7.13
C THR A 192 6.78 5.75 6.17
N GLY A 193 8.06 5.41 6.37
CA GLY A 193 8.72 4.30 5.69
C GLY A 193 8.52 2.96 6.41
N TYR A 194 7.74 2.89 7.48
CA TYR A 194 7.57 1.63 8.19
C TYR A 194 6.69 0.66 7.39
N THR A 195 7.30 -0.39 6.82
CA THR A 195 6.63 -1.40 5.98
C THR A 195 5.47 -2.11 6.68
N GLY A 196 5.48 -2.18 8.01
CA GLY A 196 4.42 -2.82 8.78
C GLY A 196 3.03 -2.21 8.54
N GLU A 197 2.94 -0.94 8.13
CA GLU A 197 1.68 -0.31 7.75
C GLU A 197 1.06 -0.93 6.48
N ILE A 198 1.88 -1.40 5.53
CA ILE A 198 1.41 -2.12 4.33
C ILE A 198 0.73 -3.43 4.74
N LYS A 199 1.39 -4.22 5.60
CA LYS A 199 0.83 -5.48 6.11
C LYS A 199 -0.43 -5.24 6.93
N LYS A 200 -0.37 -4.28 7.86
CA LYS A 200 -1.48 -4.03 8.79
C LYS A 200 -2.67 -3.37 8.13
N GLY A 201 -2.49 -2.55 7.11
CA GLY A 201 -3.59 -2.01 6.31
C GLY A 201 -4.47 -3.12 5.72
N ILE A 202 -3.85 -4.08 5.01
CA ILE A 202 -4.57 -5.24 4.44
C ILE A 202 -5.12 -6.15 5.51
N PHE A 203 -4.34 -6.46 6.55
CA PHE A 203 -4.83 -7.30 7.65
C PHE A 203 -6.08 -6.70 8.31
N SER A 204 -6.11 -5.38 8.49
CA SER A 204 -7.27 -4.69 9.04
C SER A 204 -8.46 -4.65 8.09
N ALA A 205 -8.23 -4.51 6.78
CA ALA A 205 -9.29 -4.67 5.79
C ALA A 205 -9.90 -6.10 5.84
N LEU A 206 -9.07 -7.14 5.94
CA LEU A 206 -9.50 -8.53 6.07
C LEU A 206 -10.31 -8.78 7.36
N ASN A 207 -9.89 -8.22 8.49
CA ASN A 207 -10.64 -8.32 9.75
C ASN A 207 -12.02 -7.65 9.71
N PHE A 208 -12.30 -6.84 8.69
CA PHE A 208 -13.63 -6.31 8.41
C PHE A 208 -14.34 -7.17 7.35
N ILE A 209 -13.72 -7.38 6.19
CA ILE A 209 -14.32 -8.04 5.03
C ILE A 209 -14.72 -9.48 5.34
N LEU A 210 -13.86 -10.27 5.97
CA LEU A 210 -14.14 -11.69 6.22
C LEU A 210 -15.36 -11.90 7.11
N PRO A 211 -15.47 -11.26 8.29
CA PRO A 211 -16.67 -11.44 9.12
C PRO A 211 -17.90 -10.73 8.57
N VAL A 212 -17.77 -9.57 7.94
CA VAL A 212 -18.91 -8.74 7.52
C VAL A 212 -19.50 -9.18 6.17
N GLU A 213 -18.67 -9.63 5.24
CA GLU A 213 -19.08 -9.91 3.85
C GLU A 213 -18.98 -11.39 3.48
N LYS A 214 -18.21 -12.19 4.23
CA LYS A 214 -17.93 -13.59 3.92
C LYS A 214 -18.33 -14.56 5.04
N GLU A 215 -18.95 -14.05 6.12
CA GLU A 215 -19.39 -14.84 7.29
C GLU A 215 -18.28 -15.77 7.83
N THR A 216 -17.03 -15.31 7.77
CA THR A 216 -15.85 -16.12 8.07
C THR A 216 -15.00 -15.44 9.14
N LEU A 217 -14.52 -16.23 10.11
CA LEU A 217 -13.58 -15.74 11.12
C LEU A 217 -12.21 -15.45 10.46
N PRO A 218 -11.63 -14.25 10.66
CA PRO A 218 -10.38 -13.85 10.04
C PRO A 218 -9.13 -14.53 10.61
#